data_AF-A0A356KGQ0-F1
#
_entry.id   AF-A0A356KGQ0-F1
#
_cell.length_a   1.000
_cell.length_b   1.000
_cell.length_c   1.000
_cell.angle_alpha   90.00
_cell.angle_beta   90.00
_cell.angle_gamma   90.00
#
_symmetry.space_group_name_H-M   'P 1'
#
loop_
_entity.id
_entity.type
_entity.pdbx_description
1 polymer ?
#
loop_
_entity_poly.entity_id
_entity_poly.type
_entity_poly.pdbx_seq_one_letter_code
_entity_poly.pdbx_strand_id
1 'polypeptide(L)'
;MWDGTADKDVRSREEFVAAAELVAEQLREAKLTMLEAFTAFATRLGSRGADFLQATHSSLVSDTPVRGGSGSVSRRRTGFLVDLARSMKAESVAGEQSIAQRVVKAQAAVFAPTNGGRGKIAAHAPREFCPAARWTFKCARGQDTGHGGAEEFQCTVKVLGEDRQFSFGGVRIKQSFSGPEGIGPFVLERFYTKTGDANHRSLSKANSVSTSGERSGNTEAGLLHWEVRDRGAGFEVSFYRSAGKAEGDLVARAEGVVANAAFQATERNASGLTVNWAAGPQPKDGEAGALNCNFFLVENRGGVPDEFVIETVVAGGGRVQALLAELTGGSLHSKPAGQETVPDDLLLAGNVLSLLE
;
A
#
# COMPACT_ATOMS: atom_id res chain seq x y z
N MET A 1 56.99 24.80 15.33
CA MET A 1 58.37 24.30 15.20
C MET A 1 59.00 24.28 16.59
N TRP A 2 59.38 23.12 17.11
CA TRP A 2 60.06 22.98 18.40
C TRP A 2 61.45 23.62 18.32
N ASP A 3 61.81 24.50 19.25
CA ASP A 3 63.12 25.19 19.25
C ASP A 3 64.08 24.65 20.32
N GLY A 4 63.69 23.63 21.08
CA GLY A 4 64.57 22.94 22.04
C GLY A 4 64.92 23.74 23.29
N THR A 5 64.30 24.90 23.52
CA THR A 5 64.57 25.71 24.71
C THR A 5 63.90 25.13 25.95
N ALA A 6 64.55 25.25 27.11
CA ALA A 6 64.01 24.80 28.39
C ALA A 6 62.67 25.48 28.72
N ASP A 7 62.53 26.76 28.39
CA ASP A 7 61.30 27.51 28.58
C ASP A 7 60.13 26.97 27.75
N LYS A 8 60.40 26.49 26.53
CA LYS A 8 59.37 25.88 25.67
C LYS A 8 59.00 24.47 26.13
N ASP A 9 59.94 23.72 26.68
CA ASP A 9 59.67 22.41 27.31
C ASP A 9 58.79 22.55 28.56
N VAL A 10 59.09 23.52 29.44
CA VAL A 10 58.26 23.82 30.61
C VAL A 10 56.84 24.21 30.19
N ARG A 11 56.69 25.14 29.23
CA ARG A 11 55.36 25.54 28.72
C ARG A 11 54.60 24.39 28.07
N SER A 12 55.29 23.52 27.33
CA SER A 12 54.66 22.38 26.67
C SER A 12 54.16 21.32 27.66
N ARG A 13 54.87 21.13 28.78
CA ARG A 13 54.42 20.28 29.88
C ARG A 13 53.21 20.87 30.60
N GLU A 14 53.21 22.18 30.85
CA GLU A 14 52.06 22.88 31.44
C GLU A 14 50.82 22.77 30.55
N GLU A 15 50.96 22.99 29.24
CA GLU A 15 49.86 22.82 28.28
C GLU A 15 49.35 21.37 28.21
N PHE A 16 50.24 20.38 28.24
CA PHE A 16 49.86 18.96 28.25
C PHE A 16 49.12 18.56 29.53
N VAL A 17 49.59 19.02 30.70
CA VAL A 17 48.92 18.76 31.98
C VAL A 17 47.54 19.42 31.99
N ALA A 18 47.42 20.67 31.53
CA ALA A 18 46.14 21.36 31.43
C ALA A 18 45.16 20.62 30.48
N ALA A 19 45.65 20.08 29.36
CA ALA A 19 44.82 19.27 28.46
C ALA A 19 44.37 17.96 29.12
N ALA A 20 45.24 17.29 29.88
CA ALA A 20 44.89 16.08 30.61
C ALA A 20 43.88 16.34 31.72
N GLU A 21 44.01 17.46 32.44
CA GLU A 21 43.04 17.90 33.45
C GLU A 21 41.67 18.21 32.84
N LEU A 22 41.64 18.89 31.69
CA LEU A 22 40.39 19.15 30.96
C LEU A 22 39.70 17.87 30.50
N VAL A 23 40.46 16.89 29.98
CA VAL A 23 39.90 15.58 29.61
C VAL A 23 39.38 14.83 30.84
N ALA A 24 40.09 14.89 31.96
CA ALA A 24 39.64 14.28 33.21
C ALA A 24 38.35 14.91 33.75
N GLU A 25 38.19 16.23 33.61
CA GLU A 25 36.98 16.97 33.93
C GLU A 25 35.80 16.49 33.08
N GLN A 26 35.96 16.46 31.76
CA GLN A 26 34.92 16.03 30.82
C GLN A 26 34.49 14.57 31.03
N LEU A 27 35.44 13.68 31.31
CA LEU A 27 35.13 12.28 31.62
C LEU A 27 34.34 12.16 32.93
N ARG A 28 34.59 13.04 33.90
CA ARG A 28 33.85 13.06 35.16
C ARG A 28 32.42 13.56 34.96
N GLU A 29 32.23 14.64 34.19
CA GLU A 29 30.90 15.14 33.83
C GLU A 29 30.10 14.08 33.07
N ALA A 30 30.68 13.48 32.03
CA ALA A 30 30.02 12.42 31.26
C ALA A 30 29.59 11.25 32.14
N LYS A 31 30.45 10.84 33.10
CA LYS A 31 30.13 9.80 34.07
C LYS A 31 28.94 10.19 34.97
N LEU A 32 28.87 11.44 35.42
CA LEU A 32 27.76 11.93 36.24
C LEU A 32 26.46 11.96 35.45
N THR A 33 26.48 12.47 34.21
CA THR A 33 25.31 12.47 33.31
C THR A 33 24.80 11.05 33.04
N MET A 34 25.71 10.10 32.77
CA MET A 34 25.34 8.69 32.59
C MET A 34 24.75 8.10 33.87
N LEU A 35 25.34 8.40 35.04
CA LEU A 35 24.83 7.95 36.34
C LEU A 35 23.41 8.46 36.60
N GLU A 36 23.15 9.74 36.33
CA GLU A 36 21.83 10.34 36.45
C GLU A 36 20.82 9.70 35.51
N ALA A 37 21.17 9.51 34.24
CA ALA A 37 20.31 8.86 33.25
C ALA A 37 19.94 7.43 33.64
N PHE A 38 20.92 6.62 34.09
CA PHE A 38 20.65 5.25 34.54
C PHE A 38 19.87 5.20 35.85
N THR A 39 20.12 6.13 36.77
CA THR A 39 19.34 6.23 38.02
C THR A 39 17.89 6.58 37.68
N ALA A 40 17.67 7.53 36.77
CA ALA A 40 16.35 7.93 36.32
C ALA A 40 15.61 6.76 35.64
N PHE A 41 16.28 6.02 34.77
CA PHE A 41 15.71 4.83 34.12
C PHE A 41 15.37 3.71 35.11
N ALA A 42 16.25 3.46 36.08
CA ALA A 42 16.04 2.42 37.09
C ALA A 42 14.91 2.77 38.09
N THR A 43 14.72 4.06 38.43
CA THR A 43 13.92 4.43 39.63
C THR A 43 12.85 5.50 39.40
N ARG A 44 13.03 6.45 38.47
CA ARG A 44 12.27 7.70 38.45
C ARG A 44 10.95 7.62 37.68
N LEU A 45 10.77 6.57 36.88
CA LEU A 45 9.51 6.23 36.19
C LEU A 45 8.72 5.15 36.93
N GLY A 46 8.67 5.19 38.27
CA GLY A 46 7.92 4.22 39.07
C GLY A 46 8.49 2.80 39.06
N SER A 47 9.82 2.65 39.04
CA SER A 47 10.53 1.35 38.98
C SER A 47 10.46 0.60 37.65
N ARG A 48 9.89 1.20 36.59
CA ARG A 48 9.66 0.55 35.28
C ARG A 48 10.89 -0.06 34.61
N GLY A 49 12.06 0.56 34.71
CA GLY A 49 13.29 -0.03 34.18
C GLY A 49 13.69 -1.29 34.96
N ALA A 50 13.49 -1.29 36.27
CA ALA A 50 13.67 -2.46 37.11
C ALA A 50 12.61 -3.54 36.79
N ASP A 51 11.35 -3.16 36.56
CA ASP A 51 10.29 -4.08 36.14
C ASP A 51 10.56 -4.72 34.77
N PHE A 52 11.05 -3.93 33.80
CA PHE A 52 11.45 -4.39 32.47
C PHE A 52 12.53 -5.50 32.54
N LEU A 53 13.47 -5.37 33.47
CA LEU A 53 14.52 -6.37 33.70
C LEU A 53 14.15 -7.42 34.75
N GLN A 54 12.94 -7.33 35.34
CA GLN A 54 12.56 -8.05 36.57
C GLN A 54 13.61 -7.94 37.70
N ALA A 55 14.36 -6.84 37.71
CA ALA A 55 15.40 -6.57 38.67
C ALA A 55 14.77 -6.10 39.98
N THR A 56 15.12 -6.75 41.09
CA THR A 56 14.63 -6.39 42.44
C THR A 56 15.56 -5.41 43.17
N HIS A 57 16.58 -4.90 42.47
CA HIS A 57 17.63 -4.08 43.07
C HIS A 57 17.30 -2.59 42.96
N SER A 58 17.23 -1.91 44.12
CA SER A 58 17.10 -0.45 44.21
C SER A 58 18.42 0.32 44.01
N SER A 59 19.55 -0.39 43.92
CA SER A 59 20.88 0.19 43.70
C SER A 59 21.39 -0.09 42.28
N LEU A 60 22.06 0.90 41.68
CA LEU A 60 22.62 0.77 40.34
C LEU A 60 23.73 -0.28 40.26
N VAL A 61 24.66 -0.25 41.21
CA VAL A 61 25.71 -1.25 41.43
C VAL A 61 26.02 -1.32 42.91
N SER A 62 26.08 -2.52 43.45
CA SER A 62 26.68 -2.84 44.75
C SER A 62 27.91 -3.70 44.51
N ASP A 63 29.02 -3.36 45.16
CA ASP A 63 30.28 -4.10 45.08
C ASP A 63 30.62 -4.61 46.49
N THR A 64 30.59 -5.92 46.67
CA THR A 64 30.93 -6.55 47.95
C THR A 64 32.17 -7.42 47.82
N PRO A 65 33.20 -7.24 48.67
CA PRO A 65 34.36 -8.10 48.68
C PRO A 65 33.97 -9.49 49.18
N VAL A 66 34.29 -10.51 48.39
CA VAL A 66 34.15 -11.92 48.74
C VAL A 66 35.55 -12.46 49.01
N ARG A 67 35.84 -12.75 50.28
CA ARG A 67 37.09 -13.41 50.65
C ARG A 67 36.91 -14.91 50.49
N GLY A 68 37.66 -15.51 49.57
CA GLY A 68 37.83 -16.95 49.54
C GLY A 68 38.73 -17.39 50.68
N GLY A 69 38.47 -18.57 51.27
CA GLY A 69 39.32 -19.16 52.32
C GLY A 69 40.78 -19.42 51.91
N SER A 70 41.13 -19.15 50.65
CA SER A 70 42.48 -19.19 50.06
C SER A 70 43.28 -17.89 50.21
N GLY A 71 42.70 -16.83 50.80
CA GLY A 71 43.35 -15.51 50.88
C GLY A 71 43.15 -14.62 49.64
N SER A 72 42.48 -15.11 48.60
CA SER A 72 42.09 -14.28 47.45
C SER A 72 40.89 -13.39 47.79
N VAL A 73 41.00 -12.09 47.47
CA VAL A 73 39.88 -11.15 47.55
C VAL A 73 39.24 -11.03 46.17
N SER A 74 38.07 -11.64 46.02
CA SER A 74 37.21 -11.46 44.85
C SER A 74 36.22 -10.34 45.12
N ARG A 75 35.62 -9.76 44.07
CA ARG A 75 34.58 -8.74 44.17
C ARG A 75 33.32 -9.21 43.49
N ARG A 76 32.21 -9.25 44.23
CA ARG A 76 30.90 -9.57 43.67
C ARG A 76 30.16 -8.27 43.42
N ARG A 77 29.90 -8.00 42.13
CA ARG A 77 29.06 -6.90 41.70
C ARG A 77 27.63 -7.38 41.49
N THR A 78 26.66 -6.71 42.10
CA THR A 78 25.21 -6.91 41.91
C THR A 78 24.55 -5.56 41.64
N GLY A 79 23.27 -5.54 41.27
CA GLY A 79 22.52 -4.31 41.01
C GLY A 79 22.06 -4.17 39.55
N PHE A 80 21.27 -3.13 39.31
CA PHE A 80 20.58 -2.89 38.05
C PHE A 80 21.48 -2.98 36.81
N LEU A 81 22.66 -2.35 36.83
CA LEU A 81 23.56 -2.33 35.68
C LEU A 81 24.18 -3.72 35.39
N VAL A 82 24.33 -4.55 36.42
CA VAL A 82 24.84 -5.92 36.28
C VAL A 82 23.79 -6.82 35.64
N ASP A 83 22.52 -6.65 36.02
CA ASP A 83 21.40 -7.40 35.42
C ASP A 83 21.07 -6.90 34.02
N LEU A 84 21.19 -5.60 33.75
CA LEU A 84 21.12 -5.03 32.40
C LEU A 84 22.21 -5.63 31.51
N ALA A 85 23.48 -5.62 31.95
CA ALA A 85 24.57 -6.21 31.19
C ALA A 85 24.40 -7.72 30.95
N ARG A 86 23.83 -8.45 31.93
CA ARG A 86 23.51 -9.87 31.77
C ARG A 86 22.39 -10.09 30.74
N SER A 87 21.36 -9.26 30.77
CA SER A 87 20.22 -9.32 29.86
C SER A 87 20.64 -8.97 28.43
N MET A 88 21.43 -7.90 28.25
CA MET A 88 22.03 -7.55 26.96
C MET A 88 22.94 -8.68 26.43
N LYS A 89 23.70 -9.34 27.32
CA LYS A 89 24.52 -10.49 26.93
C LYS A 89 23.67 -11.70 26.54
N ALA A 90 22.57 -11.97 27.23
CA ALA A 90 21.62 -13.02 26.87
C ALA A 90 20.95 -12.72 25.52
N GLU A 91 20.59 -11.46 25.27
CA GLU A 91 20.00 -10.99 24.02
C GLU A 91 21.01 -11.01 22.86
N SER A 92 22.30 -10.77 23.11
CA SER A 92 23.37 -10.93 22.11
C SER A 92 23.56 -12.38 21.64
N VAL A 93 22.97 -13.35 22.35
CA VAL A 93 22.95 -14.78 22.01
C VAL A 93 21.54 -15.21 21.54
N ALA A 94 20.52 -14.35 21.68
CA ALA A 94 19.21 -14.60 21.13
C ALA A 94 19.33 -14.62 19.59
N GLY A 95 18.74 -15.65 18.97
CA GLY A 95 18.73 -15.77 17.52
C GLY A 95 18.09 -14.55 16.84
N GLU A 96 18.17 -14.52 15.51
CA GLU A 96 17.61 -13.45 14.68
C GLU A 96 16.16 -13.13 15.09
N GLN A 97 15.91 -11.89 15.52
CA GLN A 97 14.57 -11.41 15.83
C GLN A 97 13.84 -11.15 14.50
N SER A 98 12.78 -11.90 14.22
CA SER A 98 11.96 -11.72 13.02
C SER A 98 10.76 -10.82 13.28
N ILE A 99 10.52 -9.86 12.39
CA ILE A 99 9.31 -9.03 12.40
C ILE A 99 8.24 -9.71 11.55
N ALA A 100 7.07 -9.98 12.13
CA ALA A 100 5.92 -10.48 11.40
C ALA A 100 5.31 -9.34 10.55
N GLN A 101 5.16 -9.58 9.25
CA GLN A 101 4.56 -8.61 8.35
C GLN A 101 3.04 -8.57 8.52
N ARG A 102 2.47 -7.37 8.70
CA ARG A 102 1.03 -7.17 8.65
C ARG A 102 0.55 -7.37 7.21
N VAL A 103 -0.26 -8.41 7.01
CA VAL A 103 -0.83 -8.72 5.69
C VAL A 103 -2.27 -8.27 5.64
N VAL A 104 -2.59 -7.38 4.72
CA VAL A 104 -3.97 -6.95 4.42
C VAL A 104 -4.39 -7.54 3.09
N LYS A 105 -5.62 -8.03 3.00
CA LYS A 105 -6.22 -8.53 1.76
C LYS A 105 -7.46 -7.72 1.43
N ALA A 106 -7.61 -7.34 0.17
CA ALA A 106 -8.85 -6.80 -0.37
C ALA A 106 -9.55 -7.87 -1.19
N GLN A 107 -10.85 -8.02 -0.98
CA GLN A 107 -11.69 -8.87 -1.81
C GLN A 107 -11.90 -8.22 -3.20
N ALA A 108 -12.30 -9.03 -4.18
CA ALA A 108 -12.78 -8.50 -5.45
C ALA A 108 -13.99 -7.58 -5.20
N ALA A 109 -14.13 -6.52 -6.01
CA ALA A 109 -15.24 -5.60 -5.83
C ALA A 109 -16.59 -6.24 -6.14
N VAL A 110 -17.58 -5.95 -5.31
CA VAL A 110 -18.98 -6.35 -5.50
C VAL A 110 -19.76 -5.14 -6.03
N PHE A 111 -20.27 -5.25 -7.26
CA PHE A 111 -21.07 -4.21 -7.90
C PHE A 111 -22.55 -4.40 -7.58
N ALA A 112 -23.28 -3.30 -7.35
CA ALA A 112 -24.71 -3.39 -7.10
C ALA A 112 -25.46 -3.91 -8.35
N PRO A 113 -26.45 -4.81 -8.18
CA PRO A 113 -27.17 -5.43 -9.30
C PRO A 113 -28.05 -4.42 -10.07
N THR A 114 -28.35 -3.28 -9.45
CA THR A 114 -29.12 -2.18 -10.04
C THR A 114 -28.28 -1.26 -10.91
N ASN A 115 -26.96 -1.46 -10.98
CA ASN A 115 -26.09 -0.60 -11.76
C ASN A 115 -26.45 -0.62 -13.26
N GLY A 116 -26.40 0.56 -13.89
CA GLY A 116 -26.46 0.67 -15.35
C GLY A 116 -25.16 0.21 -16.00
N GLY A 117 -24.04 0.65 -15.45
CA GLY A 117 -22.69 0.25 -15.86
C GLY A 117 -22.25 -1.09 -15.28
N ARG A 118 -21.20 -1.66 -15.88
CA ARG A 118 -20.63 -2.94 -15.44
C ARG A 118 -19.11 -2.86 -15.42
N GLY A 119 -18.52 -3.30 -14.32
CA GLY A 119 -17.07 -3.36 -14.18
C GLY A 119 -16.59 -4.45 -13.26
N LYS A 120 -15.27 -4.48 -13.10
CA LYS A 120 -14.55 -5.43 -12.25
C LYS A 120 -13.35 -4.77 -11.61
N ILE A 121 -13.07 -5.22 -10.40
CA ILE A 121 -11.81 -5.04 -9.70
C ILE A 121 -11.48 -6.42 -9.14
N ALA A 122 -10.32 -6.97 -9.51
CA ALA A 122 -9.86 -8.24 -8.97
C ALA A 122 -9.48 -8.08 -7.49
N ALA A 123 -9.44 -9.19 -6.75
CA ALA A 123 -8.84 -9.18 -5.43
C ALA A 123 -7.38 -8.71 -5.53
N HIS A 124 -6.94 -7.91 -4.56
CA HIS A 124 -5.61 -7.31 -4.55
C HIS A 124 -5.03 -7.23 -3.13
N ALA A 125 -3.78 -6.81 -3.05
CA ALA A 125 -3.06 -6.63 -1.79
C ALA A 125 -2.89 -5.13 -1.50
N PRO A 126 -3.72 -4.56 -0.59
CA PRO A 126 -3.50 -3.24 -0.05
C PRO A 126 -2.13 -3.13 0.65
N ARG A 127 -1.71 -1.90 0.92
CA ARG A 127 -0.55 -1.63 1.78
C ARG A 127 -0.82 -2.12 3.21
N GLU A 128 0.26 -2.43 3.92
CA GLU A 128 0.24 -3.01 5.27
C GLU A 128 -0.52 -2.17 6.30
N PHE A 129 -0.50 -0.84 6.15
CA PHE A 129 -1.21 0.09 7.02
C PHE A 129 -2.71 0.21 6.69
N CYS A 130 -3.21 -0.47 5.66
CA CYS A 130 -4.62 -0.42 5.31
C CYS A 130 -5.48 -0.96 6.46
N PRO A 131 -6.50 -0.21 6.91
CA PRO A 131 -7.41 -0.69 7.94
C PRO A 131 -8.29 -1.81 7.39
N ALA A 132 -8.81 -2.66 8.28
CA ALA A 132 -9.95 -3.50 7.93
C ALA A 132 -11.18 -2.59 7.82
N ALA A 133 -11.72 -2.46 6.62
CA ALA A 133 -12.76 -1.50 6.31
C ALA A 133 -13.66 -1.97 5.17
N ARG A 134 -14.86 -1.38 5.14
CA ARG A 134 -15.79 -1.43 4.00
C ARG A 134 -15.66 -0.14 3.21
N TRP A 135 -15.27 -0.25 1.95
CA TRP A 135 -15.03 0.86 1.02
C TRP A 135 -16.15 0.90 -0.01
N THR A 136 -17.03 1.89 0.08
CA THR A 136 -18.18 2.03 -0.83
C THR A 136 -17.91 3.13 -1.84
N PHE A 137 -17.84 2.79 -3.12
CA PHE A 137 -17.58 3.70 -4.21
C PHE A 137 -18.87 3.98 -4.98
N LYS A 138 -19.20 5.26 -5.16
CA LYS A 138 -20.37 5.72 -5.92
C LYS A 138 -19.92 6.57 -7.10
N CYS A 139 -20.51 6.34 -8.26
CA CYS A 139 -20.23 7.09 -9.47
C CYS A 139 -20.63 8.56 -9.27
N ALA A 140 -19.65 9.46 -9.32
CA ALA A 140 -19.84 10.91 -9.16
C ALA A 140 -19.78 11.63 -10.51
N ARG A 141 -19.14 11.02 -11.51
CA ARG A 141 -19.11 11.47 -12.91
C ARG A 141 -19.27 10.25 -13.80
N GLY A 142 -20.29 10.27 -14.66
CA GLY A 142 -20.73 9.12 -15.46
C GLY A 142 -21.24 9.54 -16.84
N GLN A 143 -21.77 8.58 -17.60
CA GLN A 143 -22.25 8.81 -18.97
C GLN A 143 -23.37 9.84 -19.05
N ASP A 144 -24.35 9.72 -18.17
CA ASP A 144 -25.52 10.59 -18.01
C ASP A 144 -25.17 12.04 -17.67
N THR A 145 -23.97 12.25 -17.13
CA THR A 145 -23.40 13.59 -16.86
C THR A 145 -22.36 14.02 -17.91
N GLY A 146 -22.26 13.32 -19.04
CA GLY A 146 -21.36 13.66 -20.15
C GLY A 146 -19.91 13.19 -19.98
N HIS A 147 -19.62 12.42 -18.93
CA HIS A 147 -18.29 11.90 -18.59
C HIS A 147 -18.10 10.42 -18.93
N GLY A 148 -18.89 9.89 -19.88
CA GLY A 148 -18.73 8.53 -20.35
C GLY A 148 -17.31 8.26 -20.85
N GLY A 149 -16.70 7.15 -20.44
CA GLY A 149 -15.30 6.81 -20.75
C GLY A 149 -14.25 7.49 -19.86
N ALA A 150 -14.64 8.47 -19.04
CA ALA A 150 -13.82 9.16 -18.06
C ALA A 150 -14.51 9.15 -16.68
N GLU A 151 -15.20 8.05 -16.37
CA GLU A 151 -16.01 7.93 -15.16
C GLU A 151 -15.16 8.03 -13.90
N GLU A 152 -15.68 8.74 -12.90
CA GLU A 152 -15.00 9.00 -11.62
C GLU A 152 -15.91 8.66 -10.43
N PHE A 153 -15.33 8.06 -9.40
CA PHE A 153 -16.05 7.57 -8.23
C PHE A 153 -15.60 8.27 -6.95
N GLN A 154 -16.58 8.54 -6.09
CA GLN A 154 -16.36 8.99 -4.72
C GLN A 154 -16.48 7.78 -3.77
N CYS A 155 -15.50 7.63 -2.90
CA CYS A 155 -15.45 6.58 -1.90
C CYS A 155 -15.90 7.11 -0.53
N THR A 156 -16.71 6.33 0.17
CA THR A 156 -16.96 6.46 1.60
C THR A 156 -16.48 5.20 2.30
N VAL A 157 -15.70 5.38 3.37
CA VAL A 157 -15.04 4.30 4.09
C VAL A 157 -15.63 4.18 5.49
N LYS A 158 -16.02 2.97 5.87
CA LYS A 158 -16.35 2.63 7.26
C LYS A 158 -15.30 1.66 7.78
N VAL A 159 -14.50 2.11 8.75
CA VAL A 159 -13.49 1.26 9.39
C VAL A 159 -14.19 0.28 10.33
N LEU A 160 -13.85 -1.01 10.25
CA LEU A 160 -14.48 -2.05 11.05
C LEU A 160 -13.91 -2.03 12.47
N GLY A 161 -14.79 -2.03 13.47
CA GLY A 161 -14.39 -2.00 14.89
C GLY A 161 -14.03 -0.62 15.43
N GLU A 162 -14.16 0.43 14.61
CA GLU A 162 -13.93 1.83 15.00
C GLU A 162 -15.16 2.68 14.65
N ASP A 163 -15.41 3.76 15.39
CA ASP A 163 -16.40 4.79 15.00
C ASP A 163 -15.76 5.82 14.05
N ARG A 164 -15.00 5.31 13.07
CA ARG A 164 -14.23 6.13 12.12
C ARG A 164 -14.80 5.97 10.71
N GLN A 165 -15.19 7.10 10.12
CA GLN A 165 -15.68 7.21 8.76
C GLN A 165 -15.07 8.43 8.07
N PHE A 166 -14.71 8.27 6.80
CA PHE A 166 -14.17 9.35 5.96
C PHE A 166 -14.52 9.12 4.49
N SER A 167 -14.26 10.12 3.65
CA SER A 167 -14.53 10.04 2.21
C SER A 167 -13.42 10.67 1.38
N PHE A 168 -13.27 10.21 0.14
CA PHE A 168 -12.31 10.73 -0.83
C PHE A 168 -12.79 10.47 -2.27
N GLY A 169 -12.21 11.15 -3.25
CA GLY A 169 -12.49 10.95 -4.68
C GLY A 169 -11.28 10.48 -5.48
N GLY A 170 -11.38 10.52 -6.81
CA GLY A 170 -10.25 10.30 -7.71
C GLY A 170 -10.05 8.87 -8.24
N VAL A 171 -10.95 7.93 -7.93
CA VAL A 171 -10.93 6.62 -8.60
C VAL A 171 -11.51 6.77 -10.00
N ARG A 172 -10.72 6.47 -11.02
CA ARG A 172 -11.12 6.58 -12.43
C ARG A 172 -11.02 5.27 -13.16
N ILE A 173 -11.89 5.09 -14.15
CA ILE A 173 -11.86 3.90 -14.99
C ILE A 173 -10.51 3.76 -15.72
N LYS A 174 -10.02 2.53 -15.84
CA LYS A 174 -8.78 2.15 -16.56
C LYS A 174 -7.52 2.87 -16.05
N GLN A 175 -7.57 3.50 -14.88
CA GLN A 175 -6.42 4.13 -14.25
C GLN A 175 -6.05 3.37 -12.98
N SER A 176 -4.74 3.19 -12.76
CA SER A 176 -4.25 2.65 -11.49
C SER A 176 -4.51 3.64 -10.38
N PHE A 177 -5.13 3.18 -9.30
CA PHE A 177 -5.48 4.00 -8.16
C PHE A 177 -4.76 3.49 -6.91
N SER A 178 -4.10 4.41 -6.21
CA SER A 178 -3.56 4.21 -4.87
C SER A 178 -4.15 5.27 -3.95
N GLY A 179 -5.15 4.86 -3.18
CA GLY A 179 -5.92 5.76 -2.33
C GLY A 179 -5.28 6.07 -1.00
N PRO A 180 -5.91 6.97 -0.21
CA PRO A 180 -5.54 7.16 1.18
C PRO A 180 -5.67 5.85 1.94
N GLU A 181 -4.98 5.76 3.08
CA GLU A 181 -5.08 4.59 3.97
C GLU A 181 -4.75 3.27 3.25
N GLY A 182 -3.95 3.32 2.18
CA GLY A 182 -3.27 2.15 1.63
C GLY A 182 -4.15 1.17 0.85
N ILE A 183 -5.41 1.49 0.53
CA ILE A 183 -6.35 0.58 -0.15
C ILE A 183 -5.87 0.07 -1.52
N GLY A 184 -4.99 0.79 -2.21
CA GLY A 184 -4.44 0.39 -3.51
C GLY A 184 -3.06 -0.29 -3.44
N PRO A 185 -2.48 -0.66 -4.59
CA PRO A 185 -2.94 -0.32 -5.95
C PRO A 185 -4.04 -1.25 -6.47
N PHE A 186 -4.99 -0.70 -7.24
CA PHE A 186 -5.92 -1.47 -8.07
C PHE A 186 -6.33 -0.69 -9.33
N VAL A 187 -6.90 -1.38 -10.32
CA VAL A 187 -7.47 -0.76 -11.53
C VAL A 187 -8.95 -1.15 -11.63
N LEU A 188 -9.82 -0.15 -11.81
CA LEU A 188 -11.23 -0.37 -12.14
C LEU A 188 -11.38 -0.53 -13.65
N GLU A 189 -11.81 -1.71 -14.10
CA GLU A 189 -12.06 -1.99 -15.53
C GLU A 189 -13.56 -2.13 -15.80
N ARG A 190 -13.97 -1.85 -17.05
CA ARG A 190 -15.33 -2.13 -17.54
C ARG A 190 -15.46 -3.57 -18.03
N PHE A 191 -16.64 -4.14 -17.88
CA PHE A 191 -17.03 -5.34 -18.61
C PHE A 191 -17.62 -4.95 -19.94
N TYR A 192 -17.17 -5.57 -21.02
CA TYR A 192 -17.78 -5.37 -22.33
C TYR A 192 -18.77 -6.48 -22.63
N THR A 193 -19.85 -6.12 -23.32
CA THR A 193 -20.83 -7.07 -23.86
C THR A 193 -21.03 -6.80 -25.35
N LYS A 194 -21.40 -7.81 -26.13
CA LYS A 194 -21.64 -7.66 -27.58
C LYS A 194 -22.96 -8.27 -28.00
N THR A 195 -23.57 -7.71 -29.02
CA THR A 195 -24.76 -8.22 -29.72
C THR A 195 -24.45 -8.41 -31.20
N GLY A 196 -25.36 -9.01 -31.97
CA GLY A 196 -25.20 -9.24 -33.42
C GLY A 196 -24.45 -10.52 -33.81
N ASP A 197 -23.58 -11.02 -32.92
CA ASP A 197 -22.80 -12.25 -33.12
C ASP A 197 -22.76 -13.10 -31.84
N ALA A 198 -23.89 -13.76 -31.55
CA ALA A 198 -24.08 -14.55 -30.34
C ALA A 198 -23.18 -15.79 -30.26
N ASN A 199 -22.83 -16.38 -31.41
CA ASN A 199 -21.99 -17.57 -31.51
C ASN A 199 -20.49 -17.24 -31.65
N HIS A 200 -20.14 -15.95 -31.69
CA HIS A 200 -18.76 -15.47 -31.77
C HIS A 200 -18.04 -15.95 -33.04
N ARG A 201 -18.78 -16.05 -34.15
CA ARG A 201 -18.28 -16.52 -35.43
C ARG A 201 -17.45 -15.45 -36.11
N SER A 202 -17.91 -14.20 -36.07
CA SER A 202 -17.24 -13.08 -36.73
C SER A 202 -16.27 -12.34 -35.85
N LEU A 203 -16.64 -12.11 -34.59
CA LEU A 203 -15.77 -11.47 -33.60
C LEU A 203 -15.73 -12.35 -32.35
N SER A 204 -14.57 -12.44 -31.72
CA SER A 204 -14.39 -13.23 -30.50
C SER A 204 -15.27 -12.70 -29.35
N LYS A 205 -15.25 -13.40 -28.20
CA LYS A 205 -16.00 -12.98 -27.01
C LYS A 205 -15.63 -11.55 -26.57
N ALA A 206 -16.63 -10.80 -26.10
CA ALA A 206 -16.43 -9.43 -25.64
C ALA A 206 -15.47 -9.30 -24.44
N ASN A 207 -15.26 -10.35 -23.65
CA ASN A 207 -14.29 -10.32 -22.55
C ASN A 207 -12.82 -10.26 -23.00
N SER A 208 -12.54 -10.43 -24.30
CA SER A 208 -11.22 -10.28 -24.90
C SER A 208 -10.98 -8.90 -25.53
N VAL A 209 -12.00 -8.04 -25.56
CA VAL A 209 -11.86 -6.69 -26.11
C VAL A 209 -11.22 -5.77 -25.08
N SER A 210 -10.39 -4.84 -25.57
CA SER A 210 -9.98 -3.66 -24.82
C SER A 210 -10.11 -2.45 -25.72
N THR A 211 -10.33 -1.30 -25.11
CA THR A 211 -10.49 -0.04 -25.82
C THR A 211 -9.66 1.04 -25.14
N SER A 212 -9.23 2.05 -25.89
CA SER A 212 -8.71 3.30 -25.35
C SER A 212 -9.31 4.51 -26.06
N GLY A 213 -9.53 5.60 -25.31
CA GLY A 213 -10.04 6.86 -25.85
C GLY A 213 -11.55 6.92 -26.06
N GLU A 214 -12.34 5.97 -25.52
CA GLU A 214 -13.80 6.10 -25.54
C GLU A 214 -14.26 7.36 -24.77
N ARG A 215 -15.27 8.02 -25.30
CA ARG A 215 -15.95 9.17 -24.69
C ARG A 215 -17.38 9.26 -25.17
N SER A 216 -18.21 10.06 -24.49
CA SER A 216 -19.60 10.30 -24.92
C SER A 216 -19.72 10.86 -26.35
N GLY A 217 -18.68 11.49 -26.90
CA GLY A 217 -18.69 12.04 -28.27
C GLY A 217 -18.34 11.06 -29.40
N ASN A 218 -17.74 9.91 -29.08
CA ASN A 218 -17.35 8.88 -30.06
C ASN A 218 -18.04 7.52 -29.82
N THR A 219 -19.07 7.51 -28.97
CA THR A 219 -19.95 6.38 -28.69
C THR A 219 -21.40 6.85 -28.65
N GLU A 220 -22.35 5.98 -28.95
CA GLU A 220 -23.77 6.24 -28.68
C GLU A 220 -24.07 5.77 -27.26
N ALA A 221 -23.90 6.65 -26.26
CA ALA A 221 -24.20 6.27 -24.87
C ALA A 221 -23.42 5.00 -24.43
N GLY A 222 -22.14 4.92 -24.79
CA GLY A 222 -21.28 3.75 -24.51
C GLY A 222 -21.41 2.59 -25.51
N LEU A 223 -22.28 2.70 -26.52
CA LEU A 223 -22.38 1.72 -27.61
C LEU A 223 -21.47 2.09 -28.79
N LEU A 224 -20.77 1.08 -29.30
CA LEU A 224 -20.02 1.11 -30.55
C LEU A 224 -20.64 0.10 -31.52
N HIS A 225 -21.13 0.57 -32.66
CA HIS A 225 -21.72 -0.31 -33.67
C HIS A 225 -20.62 -0.83 -34.58
N TRP A 226 -20.56 -2.13 -34.81
CA TRP A 226 -19.52 -2.73 -35.64
C TRP A 226 -20.10 -3.35 -36.91
N GLU A 227 -19.25 -3.47 -37.93
CA GLU A 227 -19.54 -4.12 -39.20
C GLU A 227 -18.27 -4.82 -39.71
N VAL A 228 -18.45 -6.03 -40.25
CA VAL A 228 -17.39 -6.79 -40.92
C VAL A 228 -17.65 -6.75 -42.42
N ARG A 229 -16.62 -6.43 -43.21
CA ARG A 229 -16.68 -6.50 -44.68
C ARG A 229 -15.54 -7.34 -45.25
N ASP A 230 -15.84 -8.16 -46.24
CA ASP A 230 -14.83 -8.89 -46.98
C ASP A 230 -14.20 -7.99 -48.06
N ARG A 231 -12.87 -7.92 -48.08
CA ARG A 231 -12.08 -7.16 -49.06
C ARG A 231 -11.25 -8.07 -49.98
N GLY A 232 -11.49 -9.39 -49.96
CA GLY A 232 -10.81 -10.39 -50.76
C GLY A 232 -9.44 -10.80 -50.21
N ALA A 233 -8.61 -9.84 -49.77
CA ALA A 233 -7.30 -10.09 -49.14
C ALA A 233 -7.38 -10.25 -47.61
N GLY A 234 -8.57 -10.12 -47.03
CA GLY A 234 -8.84 -10.14 -45.60
C GLY A 234 -10.12 -9.37 -45.28
N PHE A 235 -10.48 -9.32 -44.01
CA PHE A 235 -11.66 -8.61 -43.55
C PHE A 235 -11.31 -7.17 -43.13
N GLU A 236 -12.27 -6.29 -43.30
CA GLU A 236 -12.31 -4.97 -42.68
C GLU A 236 -13.29 -5.01 -41.51
N VAL A 237 -12.89 -4.49 -40.36
CA VAL A 237 -13.78 -4.34 -39.20
C VAL A 237 -13.87 -2.86 -38.87
N SER A 238 -15.07 -2.30 -39.02
CA SER A 238 -15.35 -0.88 -38.84
C SER A 238 -16.23 -0.67 -37.60
N PHE A 239 -15.94 0.38 -36.83
CA PHE A 239 -16.69 0.77 -35.64
C PHE A 239 -17.27 2.17 -35.83
N TYR A 240 -18.54 2.34 -35.49
CA TYR A 240 -19.31 3.54 -35.67
C TYR A 240 -19.93 3.99 -34.35
N ARG A 241 -20.03 5.31 -34.16
CA ARG A 241 -20.71 5.89 -32.99
C ARG A 241 -22.24 5.92 -33.11
N SER A 242 -22.82 5.38 -34.19
CA SER A 242 -24.27 5.42 -34.46
C SER A 242 -24.70 4.17 -35.22
N ALA A 243 -25.91 3.69 -34.95
CA ALA A 243 -26.49 2.52 -35.60
C ALA A 243 -26.67 2.70 -37.12
N GLY A 244 -26.77 3.96 -37.59
CA GLY A 244 -26.90 4.28 -39.02
C GLY A 244 -25.63 4.02 -39.85
N LYS A 245 -24.46 3.88 -39.19
CA LYS A 245 -23.17 3.57 -39.81
C LYS A 245 -22.79 4.47 -40.99
N ALA A 246 -23.15 5.76 -40.90
CA ALA A 246 -22.73 6.74 -41.88
C ALA A 246 -21.20 6.92 -41.81
N GLU A 247 -20.58 7.34 -42.91
CA GLU A 247 -19.12 7.52 -42.99
C GLU A 247 -18.61 8.57 -41.99
N GLY A 248 -19.41 9.62 -41.73
CA GLY A 248 -19.11 10.62 -40.69
C GLY A 248 -19.21 10.10 -39.25
N ASP A 249 -19.79 8.92 -39.04
CA ASP A 249 -19.89 8.26 -37.72
C ASP A 249 -18.83 7.18 -37.51
N LEU A 250 -18.00 6.89 -38.53
CA LEU A 250 -16.89 5.95 -38.39
C LEU A 250 -15.88 6.49 -37.38
N VAL A 251 -15.63 5.74 -36.31
CA VAL A 251 -14.75 6.15 -35.21
C VAL A 251 -13.47 5.32 -35.13
N ALA A 252 -13.49 4.06 -35.56
CA ALA A 252 -12.28 3.24 -35.65
C ALA A 252 -12.40 2.19 -36.77
N ARG A 253 -11.27 1.79 -37.36
CA ARG A 253 -11.24 0.77 -38.42
C ARG A 253 -9.98 -0.09 -38.36
N ALA A 254 -10.15 -1.40 -38.61
CA ALA A 254 -9.08 -2.35 -38.89
C ALA A 254 -9.24 -2.90 -40.31
N GLU A 255 -8.12 -3.13 -41.00
CA GLU A 255 -8.07 -3.70 -42.35
C GLU A 255 -7.14 -4.92 -42.36
N GLY A 256 -7.31 -5.81 -43.35
CA GLY A 256 -6.48 -7.02 -43.46
C GLY A 256 -6.64 -7.99 -42.29
N VAL A 257 -7.80 -7.95 -41.62
CA VAL A 257 -8.10 -8.82 -40.48
C VAL A 257 -8.25 -10.25 -40.96
N VAL A 258 -7.57 -11.18 -40.29
CA VAL A 258 -7.60 -12.61 -40.60
C VAL A 258 -8.42 -13.34 -39.52
N ALA A 259 -9.14 -14.40 -39.91
CA ALA A 259 -9.88 -15.24 -38.97
C ALA A 259 -8.98 -15.77 -37.84
N ASN A 260 -9.53 -15.86 -36.62
CA ASN A 260 -8.80 -16.24 -35.39
C ASN A 260 -7.58 -15.37 -35.02
N ALA A 261 -7.38 -14.22 -35.65
CA ALA A 261 -6.28 -13.31 -35.32
C ALA A 261 -6.75 -12.15 -34.45
N ALA A 262 -5.86 -11.67 -33.57
CA ALA A 262 -6.03 -10.38 -32.92
C ALA A 262 -5.89 -9.25 -33.96
N PHE A 263 -6.64 -8.17 -33.78
CA PHE A 263 -6.55 -6.97 -34.60
C PHE A 263 -6.64 -5.73 -33.72
N GLN A 264 -6.12 -4.62 -34.24
CA GLN A 264 -6.27 -3.29 -33.68
C GLN A 264 -7.00 -2.42 -34.69
N ALA A 265 -8.20 -1.96 -34.34
CA ALA A 265 -8.89 -0.91 -35.07
C ALA A 265 -8.40 0.44 -34.58
N THR A 266 -7.82 1.21 -35.50
CA THR A 266 -7.23 2.53 -35.24
C THR A 266 -8.24 3.62 -35.53
N GLU A 267 -8.05 4.75 -34.88
CA GLU A 267 -8.89 5.94 -34.99
C GLU A 267 -9.21 6.36 -36.43
N ARG A 268 -10.45 6.81 -36.64
CA ARG A 268 -10.92 7.52 -37.84
C ARG A 268 -11.68 8.78 -37.42
N ASN A 269 -11.76 9.75 -38.32
CA ASN A 269 -12.51 11.00 -38.11
C ASN A 269 -12.17 11.76 -36.80
N ALA A 270 -10.89 11.79 -36.42
CA ALA A 270 -10.42 12.47 -35.20
C ALA A 270 -11.12 11.99 -33.90
N SER A 271 -11.56 10.73 -33.85
CA SER A 271 -12.33 10.19 -32.74
C SER A 271 -11.52 10.03 -31.44
N GLY A 272 -10.20 9.84 -31.53
CA GLY A 272 -9.30 9.41 -30.45
C GLY A 272 -9.42 7.93 -30.03
N LEU A 273 -10.28 7.14 -30.70
CA LEU A 273 -10.67 5.79 -30.26
C LEU A 273 -9.79 4.70 -30.88
N THR A 274 -9.29 3.80 -30.04
CA THR A 274 -8.67 2.53 -30.48
C THR A 274 -9.42 1.34 -29.88
N VAL A 275 -9.63 0.30 -30.67
CA VAL A 275 -10.25 -0.96 -30.23
C VAL A 275 -9.31 -2.11 -30.52
N ASN A 276 -8.87 -2.83 -29.50
CA ASN A 276 -8.12 -4.09 -29.66
C ASN A 276 -9.09 -5.25 -29.42
N TRP A 277 -9.18 -6.15 -30.39
CA TRP A 277 -10.07 -7.30 -30.32
C TRP A 277 -9.51 -8.46 -31.15
N ALA A 278 -10.31 -9.51 -31.38
CA ALA A 278 -9.93 -10.63 -32.21
C ALA A 278 -11.09 -11.04 -33.11
N ALA A 279 -10.75 -11.41 -34.34
CA ALA A 279 -11.70 -12.02 -35.25
C ALA A 279 -12.08 -13.41 -34.74
N GLY A 280 -13.34 -13.79 -34.96
CA GLY A 280 -13.81 -15.14 -34.74
C GLY A 280 -13.27 -16.12 -35.79
N PRO A 281 -13.68 -17.39 -35.70
CA PRO A 281 -13.21 -18.44 -36.62
C PRO A 281 -13.78 -18.33 -38.03
N GLN A 282 -14.90 -17.60 -38.20
CA GLN A 282 -15.62 -17.50 -39.47
C GLN A 282 -16.20 -16.08 -39.64
N PRO A 283 -15.35 -15.05 -39.84
CA PRO A 283 -15.83 -13.72 -40.18
C PRO A 283 -16.66 -13.75 -41.45
N LYS A 284 -17.77 -13.01 -41.42
CA LYS A 284 -18.76 -12.99 -42.50
C LYS A 284 -18.99 -11.56 -42.99
N ASP A 285 -18.95 -11.40 -44.30
CA ASP A 285 -19.29 -10.14 -44.97
C ASP A 285 -20.70 -9.66 -44.59
N GLY A 286 -20.82 -8.37 -44.28
CA GLY A 286 -22.05 -7.71 -43.86
C GLY A 286 -22.50 -8.04 -42.42
N GLU A 287 -21.77 -8.86 -41.67
CA GLU A 287 -22.13 -9.14 -40.28
C GLU A 287 -21.93 -7.89 -39.41
N ALA A 288 -22.88 -7.66 -38.51
CA ALA A 288 -23.05 -6.41 -37.82
C ALA A 288 -23.58 -6.62 -36.39
N GLY A 289 -23.24 -5.69 -35.50
CA GLY A 289 -23.77 -5.69 -34.15
C GLY A 289 -23.33 -4.47 -33.35
N ALA A 290 -23.46 -4.55 -32.03
CA ALA A 290 -22.97 -3.50 -31.12
C ALA A 290 -22.04 -4.09 -30.07
N LEU A 291 -21.04 -3.31 -29.68
CA LEU A 291 -20.20 -3.50 -28.52
C LEU A 291 -20.65 -2.47 -27.47
N ASN A 292 -21.20 -2.96 -26.37
CA ASN A 292 -21.56 -2.13 -25.24
C ASN A 292 -20.36 -2.05 -24.29
N CYS A 293 -19.86 -0.82 -24.13
CA CYS A 293 -18.76 -0.51 -23.24
C CYS A 293 -19.18 -0.39 -21.78
N ASN A 294 -20.48 -0.52 -21.47
CA ASN A 294 -21.12 -0.51 -20.15
C ASN A 294 -20.61 0.63 -19.25
N PHE A 295 -20.73 1.86 -19.73
CA PHE A 295 -20.36 3.05 -18.95
C PHE A 295 -21.21 3.15 -17.67
N PHE A 296 -20.62 3.72 -16.62
CA PHE A 296 -21.29 3.92 -15.34
C PHE A 296 -22.13 5.21 -15.31
N LEU A 297 -23.16 5.22 -14.47
CA LEU A 297 -24.14 6.31 -14.35
C LEU A 297 -24.12 6.95 -12.97
N VAL A 298 -24.31 8.28 -12.92
CA VAL A 298 -24.56 9.03 -11.67
C VAL A 298 -26.00 8.88 -11.21
N GLU A 299 -26.93 8.68 -12.14
CA GLU A 299 -28.32 8.38 -11.89
C GLU A 299 -28.75 7.18 -12.75
N ASN A 300 -28.77 5.99 -12.15
CA ASN A 300 -29.26 4.80 -12.82
C ASN A 300 -30.80 4.77 -12.88
N ARG A 301 -31.37 3.68 -13.39
CA ARG A 301 -32.84 3.53 -13.55
C ARG A 301 -33.64 3.69 -12.25
N GLY A 302 -32.99 3.53 -11.10
CA GLY A 302 -33.58 3.72 -9.77
C GLY A 302 -33.38 5.11 -9.18
N GLY A 303 -32.81 6.08 -9.91
CA GLY A 303 -32.56 7.43 -9.39
C GLY A 303 -31.36 7.51 -8.44
N VAL A 304 -30.45 6.53 -8.47
CA VAL A 304 -29.28 6.48 -7.56
C VAL A 304 -27.98 6.24 -8.34
N PRO A 305 -26.82 6.66 -7.83
CA PRO A 305 -25.53 6.38 -8.46
C PRO A 305 -25.23 4.90 -8.56
N ASP A 306 -24.57 4.52 -9.66
CA ASP A 306 -23.93 3.21 -9.75
C ASP A 306 -22.88 3.07 -8.64
N GLU A 307 -22.87 1.92 -7.98
CA GLU A 307 -21.99 1.68 -6.84
C GLU A 307 -21.29 0.33 -6.84
N PHE A 308 -20.15 0.26 -6.17
CA PHE A 308 -19.48 -0.98 -5.84
C PHE A 308 -18.81 -0.91 -4.48
N VAL A 309 -18.58 -2.07 -3.87
CA VAL A 309 -17.98 -2.19 -2.55
C VAL A 309 -16.73 -3.06 -2.62
N ILE A 310 -15.67 -2.63 -1.93
CA ILE A 310 -14.50 -3.44 -1.62
C ILE A 310 -14.46 -3.65 -0.12
N GLU A 311 -14.17 -4.87 0.32
CA GLU A 311 -13.92 -5.17 1.73
C GLU A 311 -12.46 -5.55 1.93
N THR A 312 -11.88 -5.02 3.00
CA THR A 312 -10.50 -5.29 3.40
C THR A 312 -10.46 -5.96 4.75
N VAL A 313 -9.59 -6.97 4.86
CA VAL A 313 -9.39 -7.74 6.09
C VAL A 313 -7.92 -7.84 6.41
N VAL A 314 -7.59 -7.79 7.70
CA VAL A 314 -6.24 -8.09 8.19
C VAL A 314 -6.11 -9.61 8.26
N ALA A 315 -5.26 -10.17 7.41
CA ALA A 315 -5.04 -11.61 7.27
C ALA A 315 -3.83 -12.13 8.06
N GLY A 316 -2.98 -11.25 8.61
CA GLY A 316 -1.82 -11.59 9.45
C GLY A 316 -1.43 -10.43 10.40
N GLY A 317 -0.93 -10.79 11.59
CA GLY A 317 -0.58 -9.90 12.71
C GLY A 317 0.61 -8.97 12.47
N GLY A 318 0.85 -8.04 13.41
CA GLY A 318 1.91 -7.02 13.35
C GLY A 318 1.47 -5.61 13.77
N ARG A 319 0.54 -5.46 14.74
CA ARG A 319 -0.05 -4.15 15.09
C ARG A 319 0.93 -3.26 15.86
N VAL A 320 1.74 -3.83 16.75
CA VAL A 320 2.81 -3.10 17.47
C VAL A 320 3.77 -2.43 16.49
N GLN A 321 4.09 -3.13 15.40
CA GLN A 321 5.09 -2.72 14.42
C GLN A 321 4.53 -1.67 13.46
N ALA A 322 3.24 -1.71 13.15
CA ALA A 322 2.55 -0.64 12.43
C ALA A 322 2.61 0.70 13.20
N LEU A 323 2.37 0.67 14.52
CA LEU A 323 2.48 1.85 15.37
C LEU A 323 3.90 2.41 15.41
N LEU A 324 4.91 1.55 15.52
CA LEU A 324 6.32 1.96 15.56
C LEU A 324 6.79 2.57 14.22
N ALA A 325 6.38 2.01 13.08
CA ALA A 325 6.71 2.54 11.76
C ALA A 325 6.10 3.92 11.51
N GLU A 326 4.85 4.12 11.93
CA GLU A 326 4.14 5.41 11.85
C GLU A 326 4.85 6.48 12.70
N LEU A 327 5.22 6.15 13.94
CA LEU A 327 5.86 7.09 14.87
C LEU A 327 7.30 7.45 14.49
N THR A 328 8.03 6.53 13.86
CA THR A 328 9.46 6.72 13.53
C THR A 328 9.71 7.15 12.09
N GLY A 329 8.66 7.22 11.26
CA GLY A 329 8.80 7.43 9.81
C GLY A 329 9.57 6.30 9.11
N GLY A 330 9.66 5.13 9.75
CA GLY A 330 10.42 3.98 9.29
C GLY A 330 9.68 3.15 8.24
N SER A 331 10.43 2.45 7.40
CA SER A 331 9.90 1.42 6.50
C SER A 331 10.15 0.04 7.10
N LEU A 332 9.11 -0.80 7.18
CA LEU A 332 9.27 -2.17 7.69
C LEU A 332 9.99 -3.04 6.66
N HIS A 333 11.16 -3.59 7.03
CA HIS A 333 11.86 -4.59 6.21
C HIS A 333 11.37 -5.99 6.59
N SER A 334 10.66 -6.65 5.66
CA SER A 334 10.00 -7.94 5.87
C SER A 334 10.96 -9.13 5.75
N LYS A 335 10.96 -10.03 6.74
CA LYS A 335 11.27 -11.46 6.54
C LYS A 335 9.96 -12.27 6.63
N PRO A 336 9.79 -13.39 5.91
CA PRO A 336 8.55 -14.15 5.98
C PRO A 336 8.35 -14.77 7.37
N ALA A 337 7.11 -14.67 7.87
CA ALA A 337 6.51 -15.34 9.02
C ALA A 337 7.44 -16.18 9.92
N GLY A 338 7.82 -15.60 11.07
CA GLY A 338 8.21 -16.31 12.30
C GLY A 338 7.17 -16.07 13.40
N GLN A 339 7.31 -16.75 14.55
CA GLN A 339 6.51 -16.40 15.74
C GLN A 339 6.79 -14.94 16.12
N GLU A 340 5.74 -14.18 16.47
CA GLU A 340 5.88 -12.83 17.01
C GLU A 340 6.85 -12.87 18.19
N THR A 341 7.96 -12.14 18.09
CA THR A 341 8.84 -11.89 19.26
C THR A 341 8.23 -10.87 20.22
N VAL A 342 7.27 -10.07 19.75
CA VAL A 342 6.48 -9.13 20.57
C VAL A 342 4.99 -9.36 20.26
N PRO A 343 4.25 -9.98 21.18
CA PRO A 343 2.85 -10.31 20.94
C PRO A 343 1.93 -9.08 21.05
N ASP A 344 0.88 -9.04 20.22
CA ASP A 344 -0.07 -7.92 20.09
C ASP A 344 -0.90 -7.66 21.38
N ASP A 345 -0.94 -8.61 22.32
CA ASP A 345 -1.61 -8.51 23.62
C ASP A 345 -0.94 -7.49 24.57
N LEU A 346 0.35 -7.19 24.39
CA LEU A 346 1.05 -6.13 25.12
C LEU A 346 0.53 -4.72 24.80
N LEU A 347 -0.11 -4.53 23.63
CA LEU A 347 -0.80 -3.28 23.26
C LEU A 347 -2.18 -3.16 23.93
N LEU A 348 -2.93 -4.26 24.02
CA LEU A 348 -4.27 -4.29 24.60
C LEU A 348 -4.25 -4.15 26.14
N ALA A 349 -3.11 -4.41 26.79
CA ALA A 349 -2.91 -4.25 28.23
C ALA A 349 -2.52 -2.82 28.68
N GLY A 350 -2.48 -1.82 27.79
CA GLY A 350 -2.28 -0.41 28.17
C GLY A 350 -0.81 0.04 28.35
N ASN A 351 0.17 -0.72 27.85
CA ASN A 351 1.59 -0.44 28.12
C ASN A 351 2.25 0.62 27.21
N VAL A 352 1.73 0.89 26.01
CA VAL A 352 2.38 1.85 25.08
C VAL A 352 1.80 3.27 25.18
N LEU A 353 0.53 3.41 25.58
CA LEU A 353 -0.12 4.73 25.75
C LEU A 353 0.53 5.58 26.85
N SER A 354 1.09 4.96 27.90
CA SER A 354 1.73 5.70 29.01
C SER A 354 3.16 6.21 28.72
N LEU A 355 3.69 5.98 27.52
CA LEU A 355 4.93 6.60 27.02
C LEU A 355 4.65 7.85 26.18
N LEU A 356 3.38 8.23 26.02
CA LEU A 356 2.90 9.29 25.13
C LEU A 356 2.17 10.44 25.86
N GLU A 357 2.20 10.45 27.19
CA GLU A 357 1.90 11.63 28.04
C GLU A 357 3.16 12.10 28.75
#